data_AF-A0A6I3T4B3-F1
#
_entry.id   AF-A0A6I3T4B3-F1
#
_cell.length_a   1.000
_cell.length_b   1.000
_cell.length_c   1.000
_cell.angle_alpha   90.00
_cell.angle_beta   90.00
_cell.angle_gamma   90.00
#
_symmetry.space_group_name_H-M   'P 1'
#
loop_
_entity.id
_entity.type
_entity.pdbx_description
1 polymer ?
#
loop_
_entity_poly.entity_id
_entity_poly.type
_entity_poly.pdbx_seq_one_letter_code
_entity_poly.pdbx_strand_id
1 'polypeptide(L)'
;MDCALTLIGQGRPVKPVCAVLGVARSNIIDRLARPVDWIDGRALARLDPAADATIADAVRAEITALPTYGYRRAGALVNRTRSLMGLRPVNHKRMYRVMKAQGLLLPKSPKRRDSGRAHDGKVAVEESNQRWCSDGFEIACDNGDVVTGVFMK
;
A
#
# COMPACT_ATOMS: atom_id res chain seq x y z
N MET A 1 -0.15 -15.70 26.12
CA MET A 1 1.32 -15.84 25.99
C MET A 1 2.04 -15.18 27.14
N ASP A 2 1.79 -13.90 27.42
CA ASP A 2 2.45 -13.21 28.54
C ASP A 2 2.10 -13.80 29.90
N CYS A 3 0.85 -14.27 30.08
CA CYS A 3 0.42 -15.03 31.26
C CYS A 3 1.24 -16.33 31.50
N ALA A 4 1.72 -16.97 30.43
CA ALA A 4 2.53 -18.18 30.56
C ALA A 4 3.94 -17.84 31.06
N LEU A 5 4.53 -16.77 30.53
CA LEU A 5 5.84 -16.27 30.96
C LEU A 5 5.80 -15.77 32.41
N THR A 6 4.73 -15.09 32.82
CA THR A 6 4.57 -14.61 34.21
C THR A 6 4.44 -15.78 35.19
N LEU A 7 3.65 -16.80 34.87
CA LEU A 7 3.51 -18.00 35.73
C LEU A 7 4.84 -18.76 35.87
N ILE A 8 5.59 -18.87 34.78
CA ILE A 8 6.92 -19.51 34.80
C ILE A 8 7.92 -18.66 35.59
N GLY A 9 7.88 -17.33 35.44
CA GLY A 9 8.68 -16.40 36.25
C GLY A 9 8.37 -16.47 37.75
N GLN A 10 7.14 -16.86 38.12
CA GLN A 10 6.74 -17.17 39.50
C GLN A 10 7.15 -18.58 39.98
N GLY A 11 7.96 -19.31 39.20
CA GLY A 11 8.48 -20.63 39.57
C GLY A 11 7.61 -21.82 39.15
N ARG A 12 6.56 -21.61 38.34
CA ARG A 12 5.75 -22.73 37.84
C ARG A 12 6.49 -23.52 36.74
N PRO A 13 6.38 -24.86 36.71
CA PRO A 13 7.06 -25.66 35.70
C PRO A 13 6.47 -25.44 34.30
N VAL A 14 7.35 -25.35 33.29
CA VAL A 14 7.01 -24.98 31.91
C VAL A 14 5.99 -25.94 31.28
N LYS A 15 6.16 -27.25 31.46
CA LYS A 15 5.32 -28.30 30.83
C LYS A 15 3.83 -28.16 31.21
N PRO A 16 3.42 -28.14 32.49
CA PRO A 16 2.01 -27.98 32.86
C PRO A 16 1.45 -26.61 32.48
N VAL A 17 2.23 -25.53 32.61
CA VAL A 17 1.77 -24.19 32.16
C VAL A 17 1.44 -24.19 30.68
N CYS A 18 2.30 -24.79 29.84
CA CYS A 18 2.08 -24.88 28.40
C CYS A 18 0.86 -25.76 28.05
N ALA A 19 0.68 -26.87 28.76
CA ALA A 19 -0.45 -27.78 28.55
C ALA A 19 -1.79 -27.13 28.92
N VAL A 20 -1.86 -26.42 30.06
CA VAL A 20 -3.08 -25.75 30.52
C VAL A 20 -3.44 -24.55 29.64
N LEU A 21 -2.45 -23.76 29.22
CA LEU A 21 -2.69 -22.56 28.43
C LEU A 21 -2.73 -22.80 26.91
N GLY A 22 -2.53 -24.04 26.46
CA GLY A 22 -2.54 -24.39 25.03
C GLY A 22 -1.45 -23.70 24.21
N VAL A 23 -0.29 -23.42 24.82
CA VAL A 23 0.84 -22.74 24.16
C VAL A 23 1.98 -23.69 23.85
N ALA A 24 2.61 -23.50 22.69
CA ALA A 24 3.73 -24.33 22.26
C ALA A 24 4.93 -24.20 23.20
N ARG A 25 5.43 -25.33 23.72
CA ARG A 25 6.56 -25.38 24.65
C ARG A 25 7.84 -24.80 24.03
N SER A 26 8.11 -25.06 22.75
CA SER A 26 9.27 -24.53 22.03
C SER A 26 9.28 -23.00 22.02
N ASN A 27 8.16 -22.37 21.67
CA ASN A 27 8.04 -20.91 21.65
C ASN A 27 8.25 -20.27 23.04
N ILE A 28 7.81 -20.93 24.12
CA ILE A 28 8.05 -20.46 25.49
C ILE A 28 9.53 -20.58 25.86
N ILE A 29 10.18 -21.70 25.52
CA ILE A 29 11.62 -21.89 25.74
C ILE A 29 12.42 -20.84 24.96
N ASP A 30 12.11 -20.64 23.68
CA ASP A 30 12.77 -19.63 22.82
C ASP A 30 12.58 -18.22 23.38
N ARG A 31 11.44 -17.93 24.01
CA ARG A 31 11.16 -16.64 24.64
C ARG A 31 11.90 -16.44 25.97
N LEU A 32 12.03 -17.48 26.78
CA LEU A 32 12.79 -17.44 28.03
C LEU A 32 14.30 -17.31 27.79
N ALA A 33 14.80 -17.85 26.69
CA ALA A 33 16.20 -17.74 26.29
C ALA A 33 16.58 -16.37 25.68
N ARG A 34 15.59 -15.51 25.39
CA ARG A 34 15.87 -14.18 24.84
C ARG A 34 16.44 -13.26 25.91
N PRO A 35 17.44 -12.45 25.57
CA PRO A 35 17.92 -11.42 26.47
C PRO A 35 16.84 -10.32 26.65
N VAL A 36 16.95 -9.54 27.74
CA VAL A 36 15.95 -8.53 28.12
C VAL A 36 15.84 -7.40 27.09
N ASP A 37 16.94 -7.11 26.39
CA ASP A 37 17.04 -6.14 25.30
C ASP A 37 16.60 -6.72 23.94
N TRP A 38 16.14 -7.97 23.89
CA TRP A 38 15.68 -8.57 22.66
C TRP A 38 14.45 -7.84 22.13
N ILE A 39 14.56 -7.36 20.90
CA ILE A 39 13.46 -6.71 20.18
C ILE A 39 13.13 -7.55 18.94
N ASP A 40 11.84 -7.80 18.72
CA ASP A 40 11.39 -8.46 17.49
C ASP A 40 11.81 -7.64 16.27
N GLY A 41 12.56 -8.22 15.34
CA GLY A 41 12.98 -7.54 14.11
C GLY A 41 11.82 -6.99 13.28
N ARG A 42 10.61 -7.57 13.42
CA ARG A 42 9.38 -7.04 12.82
C ARG A 42 8.91 -5.74 13.47
N ALA A 43 9.18 -5.57 14.76
CA ALA A 43 8.94 -4.32 15.49
C ALA A 43 10.04 -3.29 15.18
N LEU A 44 11.31 -3.73 15.14
CA LEU A 44 12.45 -2.87 14.83
C LEU A 44 12.35 -2.24 13.43
N ALA A 45 11.96 -3.01 12.39
CA ALA A 45 11.77 -2.50 11.03
C ALA A 45 10.62 -1.47 10.90
N ARG A 46 9.76 -1.35 11.92
CA ARG A 46 8.68 -0.35 11.96
C ARG A 46 9.11 0.97 12.57
N LEU A 47 10.19 1.03 13.35
CA LEU A 47 10.58 2.20 14.13
C LEU A 47 12.06 2.52 13.94
N ASP A 48 12.39 3.21 12.85
CA ASP A 48 13.58 4.08 12.84
C ASP A 48 13.09 5.51 12.60
N PRO A 49 12.64 6.21 13.65
CA PRO A 49 12.05 7.54 13.52
C PRO A 49 13.04 8.57 12.98
N ALA A 50 14.32 8.44 13.31
CA ALA A 50 15.37 9.34 12.84
C ALA A 50 15.61 9.18 11.34
N ALA A 51 15.75 7.94 10.85
CA ALA A 51 15.89 7.72 9.42
C ALA A 51 14.59 8.07 8.66
N ASP A 52 13.42 7.83 9.24
CA ASP A 52 12.15 8.23 8.63
C ASP A 52 12.00 9.77 8.56
N ALA A 53 12.54 10.52 9.53
CA ALA A 53 12.63 11.98 9.48
C ALA A 53 13.48 12.46 8.30
N THR A 54 14.67 11.89 8.09
CA THR A 54 15.52 12.26 6.94
C THR A 54 14.85 12.03 5.59
N ILE A 55 14.04 10.96 5.48
CA ILE A 55 13.25 10.70 4.27
C ILE A 55 12.16 11.76 4.12
N ALA A 56 11.48 12.15 5.21
CA ALA A 56 10.46 13.18 5.19
C ALA A 56 11.01 14.54 4.75
N ASP A 57 12.19 14.92 5.22
CA ASP A 57 12.85 16.18 4.84
C ASP A 57 13.24 16.18 3.36
N ALA A 58 13.81 15.08 2.87
CA ALA A 58 14.09 14.91 1.44
C ALA A 58 12.82 15.01 0.59
N VAL A 59 11.72 14.41 1.04
CA VAL A 59 10.42 14.53 0.35
C VAL A 59 9.91 15.97 0.38
N ARG A 60 10.01 16.70 1.51
CA ARG A 60 9.58 18.11 1.59
C ARG A 60 10.38 19.00 0.64
N ALA A 61 11.69 18.78 0.53
CA ALA A 61 12.56 19.51 -0.38
C ALA A 61 12.19 19.29 -1.87
N GLU A 62 11.69 18.11 -2.23
CA GLU A 62 11.23 17.82 -3.60
C GLU A 62 9.80 18.34 -3.87
N ILE A 63 8.93 18.32 -2.84
CA ILE A 63 7.52 18.75 -2.95
C ILE A 63 7.38 20.27 -3.06
N THR A 64 8.27 21.06 -2.47
CA THR A 64 8.25 22.54 -2.59
C THR A 64 8.27 23.01 -4.05
N ALA A 65 8.97 22.28 -4.93
CA ALA A 65 8.97 22.58 -6.36
C ALA A 65 7.70 22.10 -7.07
N LEU A 66 7.08 20.99 -6.62
CA LEU A 66 6.02 20.28 -7.35
C LEU A 66 4.96 19.67 -6.38
N PRO A 67 4.03 20.48 -5.85
CA PRO A 67 3.07 20.05 -4.82
C PRO A 67 2.00 19.06 -5.32
N THR A 68 1.91 18.84 -6.63
CA THR A 68 0.96 17.91 -7.27
C THR A 68 1.48 16.47 -7.30
N TYR A 69 2.70 16.20 -6.82
CA TYR A 69 3.31 14.88 -6.93
C TYR A 69 2.86 13.93 -5.81
N GLY A 70 2.27 12.81 -6.21
CA GLY A 70 1.92 11.73 -5.28
C GLY A 70 3.16 10.98 -4.79
N TYR A 71 2.99 10.18 -3.73
CA TYR A 71 4.10 9.50 -3.03
C TYR A 71 5.00 8.64 -3.94
N ARG A 72 4.45 8.04 -5.00
CA ARG A 72 5.21 7.25 -5.97
C ARG A 72 6.21 8.13 -6.73
N ARG A 73 5.78 9.31 -7.16
CA ARG A 73 6.57 10.23 -7.97
C ARG A 73 7.58 11.00 -7.11
N ALA A 74 7.13 11.52 -5.98
CA ALA A 74 8.02 12.11 -4.97
C ALA A 74 9.09 11.10 -4.53
N GLY A 75 8.70 9.85 -4.25
CA GLY A 75 9.65 8.80 -3.90
C GLY A 75 10.64 8.43 -5.00
N ALA A 76 10.25 8.52 -6.27
CA ALA A 76 11.15 8.31 -7.40
C ALA A 76 12.19 9.43 -7.53
N LEU A 77 11.81 10.69 -7.30
CA LEU A 77 12.74 11.82 -7.27
C LEU A 77 13.74 11.68 -6.12
N VAL A 78 13.24 11.43 -4.91
CA VAL A 78 14.10 11.19 -3.74
C VAL A 78 15.06 10.03 -3.99
N ASN A 79 14.59 8.92 -4.59
CA ASN A 79 15.45 7.79 -4.91
C ASN A 79 16.48 8.13 -6.00
N ARG A 80 16.14 8.96 -6.98
CA ARG A 80 17.10 9.45 -7.98
C ARG A 80 18.22 10.25 -7.31
N THR A 81 17.87 11.21 -6.47
CA THR A 81 18.82 12.02 -5.69
C THR A 81 19.71 11.13 -4.81
N ARG A 82 19.10 10.16 -4.11
CA ARG A 82 19.84 9.18 -3.29
C ARG A 82 20.80 8.31 -4.10
N SER A 83 20.38 7.83 -5.27
CA SER A 83 21.23 7.04 -6.15
C SER A 83 22.44 7.83 -6.66
N LEU A 84 22.26 9.12 -6.97
CA LEU A 84 23.38 10.02 -7.32
C LEU A 84 24.37 10.18 -6.16
N MET A 85 23.89 10.12 -4.92
CA MET A 85 24.72 10.13 -3.71
C MET A 85 25.26 8.75 -3.31
N GLY A 86 25.06 7.70 -4.13
CA GLY A 86 25.49 6.32 -3.82
C GLY A 86 24.69 5.64 -2.70
N LEU A 87 23.58 6.22 -2.27
CA LEU A 87 22.73 5.69 -1.20
C LEU A 87 21.73 4.66 -1.75
N ARG A 88 21.37 3.69 -0.90
CA ARG A 88 20.34 2.69 -1.25
C ARG A 88 18.97 3.35 -1.48
N PRO A 89 18.23 2.95 -2.53
CA PRO A 89 16.86 3.40 -2.75
C PRO A 89 15.94 3.01 -1.59
N VAL A 90 14.99 3.88 -1.29
CA VAL A 90 13.94 3.64 -0.31
C VAL A 90 12.82 2.85 -0.96
N ASN A 91 12.36 1.79 -0.29
CA ASN A 91 11.21 1.01 -0.72
C ASN A 91 9.95 1.89 -0.73
N HIS A 92 9.16 1.82 -1.80
CA HIS A 92 7.92 2.59 -1.95
C HIS A 92 6.92 2.40 -0.79
N LYS A 93 6.90 1.24 -0.13
CA LYS A 93 6.04 0.99 1.04
C LYS A 93 6.49 1.82 2.24
N ARG A 94 7.81 1.94 2.46
CA ARG A 94 8.38 2.81 3.49
C ARG A 94 8.10 4.27 3.18
N MET A 95 8.29 4.68 1.91
CA MET A 95 7.96 6.03 1.45
C MET A 95 6.49 6.39 1.74
N TYR A 96 5.55 5.51 1.39
CA TYR A 96 4.14 5.71 1.70
C TYR A 96 3.89 5.87 3.21
N ARG A 97 4.48 4.99 4.05
CA ARG A 97 4.32 5.04 5.51
C ARG A 97 4.83 6.36 6.09
N VAL A 98 6.01 6.79 5.68
CA VAL A 98 6.63 8.05 6.14
C VAL A 98 5.78 9.25 5.73
N MET A 99 5.41 9.34 4.44
CA MET A 99 4.57 10.44 3.96
C MET A 99 3.20 10.46 4.62
N LYS A 100 2.61 9.29 4.90
CA LYS A 100 1.34 9.18 5.62
C LYS A 100 1.45 9.70 7.05
N ALA A 101 2.49 9.27 7.79
CA ALA A 101 2.73 9.71 9.17
C ALA A 101 2.97 11.22 9.27
N GLN A 102 3.53 11.82 8.22
CA GLN A 102 3.87 13.25 8.15
C GLN A 102 2.79 14.13 7.50
N GLY A 103 1.64 13.55 7.10
CA GLY A 103 0.57 14.30 6.43
C GLY A 103 0.91 14.80 5.02
N LEU A 104 1.90 14.20 4.35
CA LEU A 104 2.41 14.62 3.04
C LEU A 104 1.74 13.92 1.85
N LEU A 105 0.71 13.11 2.10
CA LEU A 105 -0.02 12.45 1.02
C LEU A 105 -1.00 13.43 0.36
N LEU A 106 -1.08 13.35 -0.97
CA LEU A 106 -2.12 14.04 -1.71
C LEU A 106 -3.51 13.62 -1.22
N PRO A 107 -4.45 14.57 -1.12
CA PRO A 107 -5.83 14.25 -0.83
C PRO A 107 -6.36 13.29 -1.89
N LYS A 108 -7.09 12.27 -1.44
CA LYS A 108 -7.77 11.36 -2.34
C LYS A 108 -8.83 12.15 -3.10
N SER A 109 -8.77 12.15 -4.42
CA SER A 109 -9.85 12.73 -5.24
C SER A 109 -11.19 12.12 -4.84
N PRO A 110 -12.25 12.93 -4.68
CA PRO A 110 -13.56 12.41 -4.36
C PRO A 110 -13.99 11.43 -5.46
N LYS A 111 -14.49 10.27 -5.05
CA LYS A 111 -15.08 9.31 -6.00
C LYS A 111 -16.34 9.98 -6.56
N ARG A 112 -16.27 10.46 -7.80
CA ARG A 112 -17.47 10.92 -8.52
C ARG A 112 -18.41 9.72 -8.60
N ARG A 113 -19.58 9.80 -7.96
CA ARG A 113 -20.62 8.76 -8.06
C ARG A 113 -21.12 8.66 -9.50
N ASP A 114 -21.28 9.82 -10.14
CA ASP A 114 -21.74 9.94 -11.51
C ASP A 114 -20.60 10.54 -12.35
N SER A 115 -19.92 9.69 -13.11
CA SER A 115 -18.84 10.11 -14.01
C SER A 115 -19.33 10.53 -15.40
N GLY A 116 -20.63 10.70 -15.59
CA GLY A 116 -21.20 11.15 -16.86
C GLY A 116 -22.35 12.12 -16.61
N ARG A 117 -22.54 13.07 -17.53
CA ARG A 117 -23.87 13.66 -17.71
C ARG A 117 -24.82 12.49 -17.96
N ALA A 118 -25.76 12.25 -17.07
CA ALA A 118 -26.90 11.40 -17.41
C ALA A 118 -27.51 12.00 -18.68
N HIS A 119 -27.70 11.17 -19.70
CA HIS A 119 -28.40 11.64 -20.88
C HIS A 119 -29.89 11.66 -20.54
N ASP A 120 -30.53 12.81 -20.68
CA ASP A 120 -31.98 12.94 -20.46
C ASP A 120 -32.80 12.47 -21.68
N GLY A 121 -32.12 11.97 -22.72
CA GLY A 121 -32.76 11.51 -23.96
C GLY A 121 -33.41 10.14 -23.80
N LYS A 122 -34.67 10.00 -24.21
CA LYS A 122 -35.32 8.69 -24.39
C LYS A 122 -34.72 7.99 -25.63
N VAL A 123 -33.97 6.91 -25.40
CA VAL A 123 -33.34 6.11 -26.48
C VAL A 123 -34.30 5.05 -27.06
N ALA A 124 -35.33 4.67 -26.32
CA ALA A 124 -36.30 3.65 -26.73
C ALA A 124 -37.30 4.15 -27.78
N VAL A 125 -37.53 3.34 -28.82
CA VAL A 125 -38.54 3.50 -29.87
C VAL A 125 -39.67 2.48 -29.71
N GLU A 126 -40.85 2.77 -30.25
CA GLU A 126 -42.06 1.94 -30.06
C GLU A 126 -42.02 0.64 -30.89
N GLU A 127 -41.39 0.65 -32.06
CA GLU A 127 -41.27 -0.52 -32.94
C GLU A 127 -39.81 -0.78 -33.33
N SER A 128 -39.55 -2.03 -33.74
CA SER A 128 -38.23 -2.44 -34.27
C SER A 128 -37.89 -1.68 -35.56
N ASN A 129 -36.60 -1.52 -35.85
CA ASN A 129 -36.07 -0.88 -37.07
C ASN A 129 -36.45 0.60 -37.29
N GLN A 130 -36.92 1.32 -36.26
CA GLN A 130 -37.16 2.77 -36.37
C GLN A 130 -35.91 3.62 -36.12
N ARG A 131 -34.93 3.09 -35.36
CA ARG A 131 -33.67 3.78 -35.05
C ARG A 131 -32.51 2.81 -35.18
N TRP A 132 -31.46 3.25 -35.87
CA TRP A 132 -30.17 2.58 -35.92
C TRP A 132 -29.11 3.51 -35.33
N CYS A 133 -28.24 2.95 -34.51
CA CYS A 133 -27.05 3.63 -34.01
C CYS A 133 -25.85 3.01 -34.70
N SER A 134 -24.99 3.86 -35.28
CA SER A 134 -23.65 3.43 -35.66
C SER A 134 -22.84 3.22 -34.38
N ASP A 135 -22.22 2.06 -34.24
CA ASP A 135 -21.34 1.75 -33.12
C ASP A 135 -19.97 1.31 -33.63
N GLY A 136 -18.93 1.64 -32.89
CA GLY A 136 -17.55 1.30 -33.20
C GLY A 136 -16.93 0.52 -32.06
N PHE A 137 -16.21 -0.54 -32.38
CA PHE A 137 -15.47 -1.30 -31.38
C PHE A 137 -14.06 -1.61 -31.86
N GLU A 138 -13.18 -1.76 -30.89
CA GLU A 138 -11.78 -2.12 -31.10
C GLU A 138 -11.54 -3.52 -30.53
N ILE A 139 -10.93 -4.38 -31.34
CA ILE A 139 -10.43 -5.69 -30.91
C ILE A 139 -8.90 -5.59 -30.87
N ALA A 140 -8.34 -5.71 -29.67
CA ALA A 140 -6.91 -5.87 -29.50
C ALA A 140 -6.51 -7.32 -29.83
N CYS A 141 -5.59 -7.49 -30.76
CA CYS A 141 -5.04 -8.78 -31.16
C CYS A 141 -3.81 -9.15 -30.31
N ASP A 142 -3.55 -10.45 -30.16
CA ASP A 142 -2.42 -10.96 -29.37
C ASP A 142 -1.04 -10.56 -29.93
N ASN A 143 -0.97 -10.16 -31.20
CA ASN A 143 0.24 -9.65 -31.85
C ASN A 143 0.49 -8.16 -31.58
N GLY A 144 -0.39 -7.48 -30.83
CA GLY A 144 -0.28 -6.06 -30.49
C GLY A 144 -0.99 -5.11 -31.48
N ASP A 145 -1.57 -5.63 -32.56
CA ASP A 145 -2.38 -4.83 -33.48
C ASP A 145 -3.78 -4.57 -32.91
N VAL A 146 -4.44 -3.50 -33.36
CA VAL A 146 -5.83 -3.19 -33.00
C VAL A 146 -6.68 -3.14 -34.26
N VAL A 147 -7.67 -4.02 -34.36
CA VAL A 147 -8.65 -4.01 -35.44
C VAL A 147 -9.84 -3.18 -35.01
N THR A 148 -10.16 -2.13 -35.76
CA THR A 148 -11.33 -1.28 -35.51
C THR A 148 -12.46 -1.66 -36.46
N GLY A 149 -13.61 -2.05 -35.92
CA GLY A 149 -14.84 -2.25 -36.66
C GLY A 149 -15.83 -1.13 -36.40
N VAL A 150 -16.48 -0.61 -37.43
CA VAL A 150 -17.56 0.38 -37.30
C VAL A 150 -18.78 -0.12 -38.04
N PHE A 151 -19.92 -0.19 -37.36
CA PHE A 151 -21.22 -0.38 -37.98
C PHE A 151 -21.71 0.98 -38.46
N MET A 152 -21.78 1.15 -39.78
CA MET A 152 -22.39 2.33 -40.39
C MET A 152 -23.78 1.96 -40.93
N LYS A 153 -24.68 2.94 -40.90
CA LYS A 153 -25.99 2.84 -41.55
C LYS A 153 -25.87 3.17 -43.04
#